data_AF-A0A392R1Z5-F1
#
_entry.id   AF-A0A392R1Z5-F1
#
_cell.length_a   1.000
_cell.length_b   1.000
_cell.length_c   1.000
_cell.angle_alpha   90.00
_cell.angle_beta   90.00
_cell.angle_gamma   90.00
#
_symmetry.space_group_name_H-M   'P 1'
#
loop_
_entity.id
_entity.type
_entity.pdbx_description
1 polymer ?
#
loop_
_entity_poly.entity_id
_entity_poly.type
_entity_poly.pdbx_seq_one_letter_code
_entity_poly.pdbx_strand_id
1 'polypeptide(L)'
;RADTEESSLSDVSEEQLLKEERLTTEEWQAINKLLSFQPEEELMLRSTKDVQNMVQFMVTVSIGQAAARIISVNQVEIVCARFEQLDVSTKFRHRSVYCDVLLKFYGLSAPEGSLTQVCFFAL
;
A
#
# COMPACT_ATOMS: atom_id res chain seq x y z
N ARG A 1 -72.16 -30.84 37.81
CA ARG A 1 -72.19 -31.02 36.35
C ARG A 1 -71.41 -29.87 35.73
N ALA A 2 -70.16 -30.11 35.37
CA ALA A 2 -69.36 -29.40 34.37
C ALA A 2 -68.08 -30.24 34.20
N ASP A 3 -67.81 -30.59 32.95
CA ASP A 3 -66.78 -31.49 32.47
C ASP A 3 -65.54 -30.72 31.96
N THR A 4 -64.47 -31.48 31.67
CA THR A 4 -63.54 -31.32 30.54
C THR A 4 -62.19 -30.61 30.75
N GLU A 5 -61.21 -31.20 30.06
CA GLU A 5 -59.76 -31.24 30.25
C GLU A 5 -58.94 -30.17 29.48
N GLU A 6 -57.64 -30.14 29.84
CA GLU A 6 -56.44 -29.95 28.99
C GLU A 6 -55.99 -28.55 28.53
N SER A 7 -54.65 -28.40 28.49
CA SER A 7 -53.85 -27.50 27.64
C SER A 7 -53.64 -26.09 28.20
N SER A 8 -52.49 -25.40 28.09
CA SER A 8 -51.11 -25.68 27.71
C SER A 8 -50.35 -24.33 27.80
N LEU A 9 -49.03 -24.41 28.02
CA LEU A 9 -47.99 -23.42 27.63
C LEU A 9 -47.89 -22.03 28.30
N SER A 10 -46.62 -21.70 28.59
CA SER A 10 -45.98 -20.36 28.62
C SER A 10 -46.39 -19.41 29.76
N ASP A 11 -45.51 -18.66 30.42
CA ASP A 11 -44.28 -18.06 29.88
C ASP A 11 -43.24 -17.80 31.00
N VAL A 12 -41.98 -17.96 30.61
CA VAL A 12 -40.76 -17.62 31.35
C VAL A 12 -40.39 -16.19 30.99
N SER A 13 -40.39 -15.24 31.93
CA SER A 13 -39.87 -13.86 31.75
C SER A 13 -40.26 -13.06 33.02
N GLU A 14 -39.44 -12.30 33.77
CA GLU A 14 -38.40 -11.33 33.40
C GLU A 14 -37.51 -10.89 34.61
N GLU A 15 -37.02 -11.77 35.49
CA GLU A 15 -36.27 -11.31 36.70
C GLU A 15 -34.79 -11.71 36.77
N GLN A 16 -34.23 -12.30 35.71
CA GLN A 16 -32.77 -12.46 35.57
C GLN A 16 -32.12 -11.18 35.02
N LEU A 17 -32.31 -10.09 35.75
CA LEU A 17 -31.76 -8.78 35.46
C LEU A 17 -30.28 -8.76 35.90
N LEU A 18 -29.40 -9.09 34.94
CA LEU A 18 -28.03 -8.60 34.78
C LEU A 18 -27.24 -8.40 36.09
N LYS A 19 -26.72 -9.50 36.64
CA LYS A 19 -25.62 -9.45 37.61
C LYS A 19 -24.33 -9.21 36.80
N GLU A 20 -23.92 -7.95 36.65
CA GLU A 20 -22.60 -7.63 36.09
C GLU A 20 -21.53 -8.37 36.90
N GLU A 21 -20.91 -9.37 36.30
CA GLU A 21 -19.75 -10.06 36.87
C GLU A 21 -18.60 -9.06 36.96
N ARG A 22 -18.31 -8.60 38.18
CA ARG A 22 -17.15 -7.74 38.45
C ARG A 22 -15.90 -8.62 38.39
N LEU A 23 -14.95 -8.23 37.55
CA LEU A 23 -13.64 -8.88 37.44
C LEU A 23 -12.96 -8.93 38.81
N THR A 24 -12.36 -10.07 39.10
CA THR A 24 -11.49 -10.24 40.28
C THR A 24 -10.23 -9.39 40.15
N THR A 25 -9.55 -9.14 41.27
CA THR A 25 -8.31 -8.34 41.30
C THR A 25 -7.24 -8.95 40.40
N GLU A 26 -7.18 -10.28 40.39
CA GLU A 26 -6.25 -11.09 39.61
C GLU A 26 -6.54 -10.97 38.11
N GLU A 27 -7.82 -11.05 37.72
CA GLU A 27 -8.24 -10.85 36.33
C GLU A 27 -7.96 -9.42 35.86
N TRP A 28 -8.24 -8.42 36.72
CA TRP A 28 -7.95 -7.03 36.42
C TRP A 28 -6.44 -6.78 36.25
N GLN A 29 -5.61 -7.40 37.09
CA GLN A 29 -4.15 -7.33 36.95
C GLN A 29 -3.66 -8.04 35.69
N ALA A 30 -4.23 -9.20 35.34
CA ALA A 30 -3.89 -9.91 34.12
C ALA A 30 -4.22 -9.08 32.87
N ILE A 31 -5.38 -8.40 32.87
CA ILE A 31 -5.78 -7.47 31.82
C ILE A 31 -4.84 -6.27 31.77
N ASN A 32 -4.52 -5.65 32.90
CA ASN A 32 -3.59 -4.51 32.91
C ASN A 32 -2.19 -4.89 32.42
N LYS A 33 -1.72 -6.09 32.74
CA LYS A 33 -0.45 -6.62 32.21
C LYS A 33 -0.50 -6.92 30.71
N LEU A 34 -1.65 -7.39 30.22
CA LEU A 34 -1.89 -7.60 28.79
C LEU A 34 -1.93 -6.26 28.03
N LEU A 35 -2.50 -5.23 28.65
CA LEU A 35 -2.67 -3.90 28.08
C LEU A 35 -1.50 -2.95 28.34
N SER A 36 -0.55 -3.29 29.21
CA SER A 36 0.63 -2.47 29.55
C SER A 36 1.68 -2.44 28.44
N PHE A 37 1.24 -2.56 27.18
CA PHE A 37 2.03 -2.47 25.96
C PHE A 37 3.19 -1.46 26.13
N GLN A 38 4.42 -1.96 26.04
CA GLN A 38 5.62 -1.15 26.06
C GLN A 38 6.10 -0.94 24.61
N PRO A 39 6.32 0.31 24.16
CA PRO A 39 6.76 0.59 22.80
C PRO A 39 8.14 -0.03 22.46
N GLU A 40 8.98 -0.33 23.47
CA GLU A 40 10.25 -1.01 23.28
C GLU A 40 10.13 -2.49 22.84
N GLU A 41 9.04 -3.19 23.19
CA GLU A 41 8.82 -4.59 22.79
C GLU A 41 8.48 -4.69 21.29
N GLU A 42 7.80 -3.68 20.72
CA GLU A 42 7.50 -3.63 19.29
C GLU A 42 8.79 -3.42 18.44
N LEU A 43 9.77 -2.68 18.98
CA LEU A 43 11.07 -2.46 18.32
C LEU A 43 11.91 -3.74 18.23
N MET A 44 11.74 -4.66 19.18
CA MET A 44 12.42 -5.97 19.19
C MET A 44 11.67 -7.04 18.38
N LEU A 45 10.35 -6.89 18.20
CA LEU A 45 9.49 -7.79 17.41
C LEU A 45 9.50 -7.47 15.91
N ARG A 46 9.78 -6.24 15.51
CA ARG A 46 10.08 -5.90 14.11
C ARG A 46 11.42 -6.52 13.76
N SER A 47 11.38 -7.67 13.08
CA SER A 47 12.55 -8.33 12.51
C SER A 47 13.52 -7.28 11.97
N THR A 48 14.80 -7.36 12.34
CA THR A 48 15.85 -6.45 11.80
C THR A 48 15.83 -6.42 10.28
N LYS A 49 15.35 -7.48 9.62
CA LYS A 49 15.11 -7.56 8.18
C LYS A 49 13.99 -6.66 7.67
N ASP A 50 12.91 -6.49 8.43
CA ASP A 50 11.81 -5.57 8.10
C ASP A 50 12.22 -4.12 8.29
N VAL A 51 13.01 -3.82 9.34
CA VAL A 51 13.56 -2.46 9.54
C VAL A 51 14.56 -2.09 8.44
N GLN A 52 15.32 -3.05 7.91
CA GLN A 52 16.25 -2.85 6.78
C GLN A 52 15.52 -2.65 5.44
N ASN A 53 14.33 -3.25 5.27
CA ASN A 53 13.53 -3.15 4.05
C ASN A 53 12.51 -2.01 4.05
N MET A 54 12.30 -1.37 5.20
CA MET A 54 11.38 -0.24 5.32
C MET A 54 11.86 0.92 4.45
N VAL A 55 10.97 1.38 3.55
CA VAL A 55 11.21 2.58 2.75
C VAL A 55 11.05 3.78 3.68
N GLN A 56 12.13 4.54 3.86
CA GLN A 56 12.16 5.75 4.67
C GLN A 56 11.58 6.92 3.89
N PHE A 57 11.98 7.05 2.62
CA PHE A 57 11.54 8.12 1.73
C PHE A 57 11.33 7.57 0.33
N MET A 58 10.33 8.11 -0.36
CA MET A 58 10.07 7.81 -1.76
C MET A 58 9.93 9.10 -2.54
N VAL A 59 10.66 9.18 -3.64
CA VAL A 59 10.57 10.29 -4.60
C VAL A 59 10.17 9.72 -5.94
N THR A 60 9.10 10.25 -6.51
CA THR A 60 8.66 9.88 -7.86
C THR A 60 8.75 11.11 -8.75
N VAL A 61 9.37 10.95 -9.91
CA VAL A 61 9.45 11.97 -10.96
C VAL A 61 8.76 11.41 -12.19
N SER A 62 7.77 12.14 -12.69
CA SER A 62 6.98 11.77 -13.87
C SER A 62 7.19 12.80 -14.97
N ILE A 63 7.53 12.33 -16.17
CA ILE A 63 7.67 13.13 -17.37
C ILE A 63 6.65 12.63 -18.38
N GLY A 64 5.63 13.46 -18.65
CA GLY A 64 4.54 13.10 -19.56
C GLY A 64 5.03 12.91 -21.00
N GLN A 65 5.76 13.89 -21.52
CA GLN A 65 6.37 13.84 -22.85
C GLN A 65 7.67 14.64 -22.83
N ALA A 66 8.67 14.17 -23.57
CA ALA A 66 9.85 14.97 -23.87
C ALA A 66 10.51 14.53 -25.17
N ALA A 67 11.32 15.43 -25.72
CA ALA A 67 12.01 15.21 -26.98
C ALA A 67 13.42 15.80 -26.94
N ALA A 68 14.35 15.12 -27.59
CA ALA A 68 15.69 15.61 -27.87
C ALA A 68 15.90 15.62 -29.39
N ARG A 69 16.36 16.74 -29.93
CA ARG A 69 16.48 16.96 -31.38
C ARG A 69 17.91 17.29 -31.73
N ILE A 70 18.42 16.65 -32.79
CA ILE A 70 19.67 17.04 -33.43
C ILE A 70 19.29 17.92 -34.61
N ILE A 71 19.78 19.16 -34.59
CA ILE A 71 19.46 20.17 -35.60
C ILE A 71 20.77 20.57 -36.30
N SER A 72 20.74 20.64 -37.62
CA SER A 72 21.86 21.12 -38.42
C SER A 72 22.07 22.63 -38.25
N VAL A 73 23.24 23.12 -38.69
CA VAL A 73 23.52 24.57 -38.75
C VAL A 73 22.50 25.36 -39.57
N ASN A 74 21.84 24.69 -40.52
CA ASN A 74 20.80 25.27 -41.38
C ASN A 74 19.39 25.18 -40.77
N GLN A 75 19.26 24.88 -39.47
CA GLN A 75 17.98 24.71 -38.77
C GLN A 75 17.10 23.55 -39.28
N VAL A 76 17.68 22.61 -40.02
CA VAL A 76 16.99 21.38 -40.44
C VAL A 76 17.15 20.32 -39.36
N GLU A 77 16.04 19.77 -38.88
CA GLU A 77 16.04 18.61 -37.98
C GLU A 77 16.63 17.39 -38.70
N ILE A 78 17.65 16.78 -38.11
CA ILE A 78 18.29 15.58 -38.63
C ILE A 78 17.62 14.35 -38.00
N VAL A 79 17.47 14.37 -36.68
CA VAL A 79 16.83 13.30 -35.90
C VAL A 79 16.11 13.91 -34.70
N CYS A 80 14.96 13.34 -34.35
CA CYS A 80 14.22 13.61 -33.13
C CYS A 80 14.01 12.31 -32.35
N ALA A 81 14.52 12.29 -31.13
CA ALA A 81 14.19 11.31 -30.13
C ALA A 81 12.99 11.81 -29.33
N ARG A 82 11.95 10.99 -29.19
CA ARG A 82 10.77 11.28 -28.38
C ARG A 82 10.55 10.17 -27.38
N PHE A 83 10.09 10.55 -26.19
CA PHE A 83 9.62 9.61 -25.19
C PHE A 83 8.37 10.12 -24.51
N GLU A 84 7.51 9.19 -24.08
CA GLU A 84 6.24 9.49 -23.42
C GLU A 84 6.05 8.59 -22.19
N GLN A 85 5.47 9.19 -21.16
CA GLN A 85 5.14 8.55 -19.88
C GLN A 85 6.36 7.84 -19.28
N LEU A 86 7.38 8.64 -18.93
CA LEU A 86 8.51 8.20 -18.13
C LEU A 86 8.22 8.46 -16.65
N ASP A 87 8.16 7.41 -15.86
CA ASP A 87 8.05 7.48 -14.41
C ASP A 87 9.30 6.88 -13.78
N VAL A 88 9.96 7.64 -12.91
CA VAL A 88 11.12 7.20 -12.14
C VAL A 88 10.78 7.27 -10.67
N SER A 89 10.71 6.12 -10.01
CA SER A 89 10.46 6.02 -8.57
C SER A 89 11.72 5.58 -7.84
N THR A 90 12.23 6.45 -6.97
CA THR A 90 13.37 6.15 -6.11
C THR A 90 12.90 5.91 -4.69
N LYS A 91 13.18 4.72 -4.16
CA LYS A 91 12.87 4.30 -2.79
C LYS A 91 14.17 4.26 -1.99
N PHE A 92 14.28 5.13 -0.99
CA PHE A 92 15.39 5.16 -0.05
C PHE A 92 15.04 4.29 1.16
N ARG A 93 15.83 3.25 1.39
CA ARG A 93 15.76 2.37 2.56
C ARG A 93 16.97 2.62 3.45
N HIS A 94 16.95 2.07 4.65
CA HIS A 94 18.00 2.28 5.64
C HIS A 94 19.42 1.92 5.13
N ARG A 95 19.56 0.94 4.22
CA ARG A 95 20.86 0.52 3.66
C ARG A 95 20.88 0.35 2.15
N SER A 96 19.83 0.74 1.46
CA SER A 96 19.74 0.56 0.01
C SER A 96 18.91 1.63 -0.64
N VAL A 97 19.21 1.89 -1.91
CA VAL A 97 18.41 2.74 -2.78
C VAL A 97 17.92 1.86 -3.91
N TYR A 98 16.62 1.84 -4.13
CA TYR A 98 16.00 1.11 -5.23
C TYR A 98 15.41 2.12 -6.22
N CYS A 99 15.70 1.93 -7.50
CA CYS A 99 15.19 2.75 -8.58
C CYS A 99 14.32 1.87 -9.48
N ASP A 100 13.07 2.28 -9.64
CA ASP A 100 12.12 1.69 -10.57
C ASP A 100 11.90 2.69 -11.71
N VAL A 101 11.96 2.22 -12.95
CA VAL A 101 11.79 3.05 -14.14
C VAL A 101 10.75 2.41 -15.03
N LEU A 102 9.66 3.14 -15.23
CA LEU A 102 8.63 2.79 -16.20
C LEU A 102 8.72 3.76 -17.37
N LEU A 103 8.81 3.22 -18.58
CA LEU A 103 8.76 4.00 -19.79
C LEU A 103 7.80 3.34 -20.76
N LYS A 104 6.73 4.03 -21.14
CA LYS A 104 5.73 3.45 -22.06
C LYS A 104 6.19 3.51 -23.52
N PHE A 105 6.78 4.63 -23.91
CA PHE A 105 7.11 4.88 -25.30
C PHE A 105 8.46 5.56 -25.44
N TYR A 106 9.27 5.07 -26.36
CA TYR A 106 10.33 5.87 -26.98
C TYR A 106 10.44 5.57 -28.46
N GLY A 107 10.91 6.56 -29.21
CA GLY A 107 11.15 6.41 -30.63
C GLY A 107 12.14 7.44 -31.16
N LEU A 108 12.76 7.08 -32.29
CA LEU A 108 13.59 7.97 -33.09
C LEU A 108 12.91 8.17 -34.44
N SER A 109 12.82 9.42 -34.88
CA SER A 109 12.36 9.78 -36.22
C SER A 109 13.34 10.72 -36.90
N ALA A 110 13.37 10.65 -38.22
CA ALA A 110 13.98 11.64 -39.09
C ALA A 110 12.86 12.31 -39.92
N PRO A 111 13.14 13.40 -40.65
CA PRO A 111 12.16 14.02 -41.54
C PRO A 111 11.53 13.04 -42.55
N GLU A 112 12.27 12.00 -42.94
CA GLU A 112 11.84 10.98 -43.90
C GLU A 112 10.93 9.92 -43.28
N GLY A 113 10.84 9.85 -41.95
CA GLY A 113 9.96 8.91 -41.25
C GLY A 113 10.50 8.38 -39.93
N SER A 114 9.79 7.39 -39.38
CA SER A 114 10.21 6.70 -38.15
C SER A 114 11.41 5.79 -38.42
N LEU A 115 12.46 5.92 -37.61
CA LEU A 115 13.65 5.07 -37.67
C LEU A 115 13.53 3.88 -36.73
N THR A 116 13.03 4.11 -35.52
CA THR A 116 12.73 3.06 -34.54
C THR A 116 11.64 3.53 -33.59
N GLN A 117 10.82 2.60 -33.15
CA GLN A 117 9.78 2.83 -32.16
C GLN A 117 9.60 1.56 -31.35
N VAL A 118 9.63 1.69 -30.02
CA VAL A 118 9.38 0.56 -29.12
C VAL A 118 8.40 1.01 -28.05
N CYS A 119 7.30 0.26 -27.96
CA CYS A 119 6.33 0.38 -26.88
C CYS A 119 6.68 -0.67 -25.84
N PHE A 120 7.07 -0.26 -24.63
CA PHE A 120 7.28 -1.17 -23.51
C PHE A 120 6.03 -1.19 -22.62
N PHE A 121 5.69 -2.39 -22.15
CA PHE A 121 4.81 -2.61 -21.00
C PHE A 121 5.72 -3.14 -19.88
N ALA A 122 5.59 -2.59 -18.67
CA ALA A 122 6.49 -2.76 -17.51
C ALA A 122 7.08 -4.17 -17.32
N LEU A 123 8.36 -4.24 -16.90
CA LEU A 123 9.02 -5.43 -16.33
C LEU A 123 8.91 -5.42 -14.81
#